data_AF-A0A955AYT2-F1
#
_entry.id   AF-A0A955AYT2-F1
#
_cell.length_a   1.000
_cell.length_b   1.000
_cell.length_c   1.000
_cell.angle_alpha   90.00
_cell.angle_beta   90.00
_cell.angle_gamma   90.00
#
_symmetry.space_group_name_H-M   'P 1'
#
loop_
_entity.id
_entity.type
_entity.pdbx_description
1 polymer ?
#
loop_
_entity_poly.entity_id
_entity_poly.type
_entity_poly.pdbx_seq_one_letter_code
_entity_poly.pdbx_strand_id
1 'polypeptide(L)'
;MNSYAIYRIAETIRVLLFMTLSILVFNFYPVTAVMIVLLALLNDGAILSIAYDQVRYANVPERWNMRQVLGVSSVLGLAGVAASFLLFYLAERVFNLDRTTVQSLIYLKLSVAGHMTVFVTRTRGPFWSIRPATVLLAAVLGTQVIATLIAVYGVFMSPIGWQLAGLVWVYAFAWFFVNDRLKLFAYRLFESGPTNPA
;
A
#
# COMPACT_ATOMS: atom_id res chain seq x y z
N MET A 1 14.95 -9.97 2.65
CA MET A 1 15.05 -8.59 3.20
C MET A 1 14.71 -7.53 2.16
N ASN A 2 15.20 -7.60 0.92
CA ASN A 2 14.89 -6.60 -0.13
C ASN A 2 13.39 -6.33 -0.31
N SER A 3 12.54 -7.37 -0.35
CA SER A 3 11.08 -7.22 -0.45
C SER A 3 10.46 -6.39 0.67
N TYR A 4 10.92 -6.59 1.90
CA TYR A 4 10.46 -5.82 3.07
C TYR A 4 10.93 -4.35 3.00
N ALA A 5 12.18 -4.12 2.58
CA ALA A 5 12.71 -2.78 2.40
C ALA A 5 11.93 -2.01 1.33
N ILE A 6 11.67 -2.63 0.18
CA ILE A 6 10.89 -2.02 -0.92
C ILE A 6 9.49 -1.65 -0.42
N TYR A 7 8.83 -2.56 0.30
CA TYR A 7 7.52 -2.32 0.91
C TYR A 7 7.52 -1.11 1.84
N ARG A 8 8.40 -1.11 2.86
CA ARG A 8 8.43 -0.04 3.86
C ARG A 8 8.73 1.32 3.23
N ILE A 9 9.68 1.39 2.29
CA ILE A 9 10.04 2.64 1.60
C ILE A 9 8.88 3.10 0.71
N ALA A 10 8.20 2.20 0.00
CA ALA A 10 7.05 2.56 -0.82
C ALA A 10 5.88 3.12 0.02
N GLU A 11 5.60 2.53 1.19
CA GLU A 11 4.57 3.02 2.11
C GLU A 11 4.92 4.39 2.69
N THR A 12 6.16 4.60 3.13
CA THR A 12 6.55 5.89 3.69
C THR A 12 6.47 6.99 2.64
N ILE A 13 6.97 6.75 1.43
CA ILE A 13 6.82 7.68 0.30
C ILE A 13 5.34 7.98 0.05
N ARG A 14 4.50 6.95 0.01
CA ARG A 14 3.07 7.11 -0.27
C ARG A 14 2.36 7.95 0.77
N VAL A 15 2.49 7.61 2.05
CA VAL A 15 1.79 8.30 3.13
C VAL A 15 2.32 9.71 3.27
N LEU A 16 3.65 9.90 3.34
CA LEU A 16 4.24 11.22 3.57
C LEU A 16 3.97 12.17 2.40
N LEU A 17 4.26 11.78 1.16
CA LEU A 17 4.04 12.66 0.01
C LEU A 17 2.56 12.98 -0.17
N PHE A 18 1.68 12.00 -0.02
CA PHE A 18 0.25 12.25 -0.14
C PHE A 18 -0.27 13.21 0.94
N MET A 19 0.09 12.98 2.21
CA MET A 19 -0.30 13.85 3.33
C MET A 19 0.22 15.27 3.12
N THR A 20 1.53 15.42 2.87
CA THR A 20 2.17 16.73 2.74
C THR A 20 1.61 17.52 1.55
N LEU A 21 1.49 16.89 0.37
CA LEU A 21 0.94 17.57 -0.81
C LEU A 21 -0.54 17.91 -0.64
N SER A 22 -1.33 17.06 0.03
CA SER A 22 -2.75 17.34 0.30
C SER A 22 -2.91 18.56 1.20
N ILE A 23 -2.07 18.69 2.23
CA ILE A 23 -2.10 19.82 3.15
C ILE A 23 -1.64 21.11 2.44
N LEU A 24 -0.53 21.06 1.69
CA LEU A 24 0.02 22.25 1.05
C LEU A 24 -0.83 22.79 -0.10
N VAL A 25 -1.40 21.90 -0.93
CA VAL A 25 -2.11 22.31 -2.15
C VAL A 25 -3.60 22.50 -1.92
N PHE A 26 -4.23 21.62 -1.12
CA PHE A 26 -5.68 21.59 -0.95
C PHE A 26 -6.15 22.11 0.42
N ASN A 27 -5.22 22.49 1.31
CA ASN A 27 -5.49 22.86 2.71
C ASN A 27 -6.45 21.86 3.38
N PHE A 28 -6.16 20.58 3.13
CA PHE A 28 -6.96 19.46 3.58
C PHE A 28 -6.05 18.48 4.30
N TYR A 29 -6.46 18.09 5.51
CA TYR A 29 -5.80 17.05 6.28
C TYR A 29 -6.46 15.72 5.93
N PRO A 30 -5.84 14.86 5.09
CA PRO A 30 -6.55 13.72 4.54
C PRO A 30 -6.71 12.57 5.52
N VAL A 31 -5.94 12.56 6.60
CA VAL A 31 -6.01 11.54 7.67
C VAL A 31 -5.70 12.23 9.00
N THR A 32 -6.46 11.92 10.05
CA THR A 32 -6.22 12.49 11.39
C THR A 32 -5.10 11.74 12.12
N ALA A 33 -4.57 12.32 13.20
CA ALA A 33 -3.54 11.68 14.02
C ALA A 33 -4.00 10.30 14.56
N VAL A 34 -5.24 10.21 15.03
CA VAL A 34 -5.82 8.94 15.53
C VAL A 34 -5.90 7.90 14.42
N MET A 35 -6.33 8.29 13.23
CA MET A 35 -6.36 7.41 12.06
C MET A 35 -4.96 6.91 11.67
N ILE A 36 -3.93 7.76 11.74
CA ILE A 36 -2.54 7.35 11.49
C ILE A 36 -2.08 6.31 12.50
N VAL A 37 -2.43 6.50 13.79
CA VAL A 37 -2.13 5.51 14.83
C VAL A 37 -2.83 4.18 14.55
N LEU A 38 -4.11 4.21 14.17
CA LEU A 38 -4.86 3.01 13.79
C LEU A 38 -4.21 2.30 12.57
N LEU A 39 -3.80 3.06 11.55
CA LEU A 39 -3.08 2.51 10.40
C LEU A 39 -1.77 1.85 10.83
N ALA A 40 -0.99 2.50 11.69
CA ALA A 40 0.28 1.97 12.18
C ALA A 40 0.08 0.66 12.94
N LEU A 41 -0.85 0.63 13.89
CA LEU A 41 -1.14 -0.55 14.71
C LEU A 41 -1.61 -1.74 13.86
N LEU A 42 -2.56 -1.51 12.95
CA LEU A 42 -3.08 -2.58 12.09
C LEU A 42 -2.03 -3.08 11.10
N ASN A 43 -1.20 -2.18 10.56
CA ASN A 43 -0.13 -2.55 9.64
C ASN A 43 0.95 -3.36 10.35
N ASP A 44 1.41 -2.93 11.53
CA ASP A 44 2.47 -3.61 12.26
C ASP A 44 2.05 -5.03 12.68
N GLY A 45 0.77 -5.24 13.04
CA GLY A 45 0.22 -6.57 13.27
C GLY A 45 0.36 -7.51 12.06
N ALA A 46 0.06 -7.00 10.85
CA ALA A 46 0.25 -7.77 9.63
C ALA A 46 1.73 -7.97 9.27
N ILE A 47 2.59 -6.99 9.57
CA ILE A 47 4.03 -7.08 9.27
C ILE A 47 4.74 -8.16 10.08
N LEU A 48 4.33 -8.39 11.34
CA LEU A 48 4.87 -9.49 12.14
C LEU A 48 4.68 -10.86 11.46
N SER A 49 3.59 -11.02 10.69
CA SER A 49 3.33 -12.26 9.96
C SER A 49 4.25 -12.47 8.74
N ILE A 50 4.90 -11.42 8.23
CA ILE A 50 5.87 -11.52 7.13
C ILE A 50 7.08 -12.37 7.55
N ALA A 51 7.41 -12.41 8.85
CA ALA A 51 8.49 -13.26 9.36
C ALA A 51 8.21 -14.76 9.17
N TYR A 52 6.94 -15.15 9.04
CA TYR A 52 6.50 -16.53 8.82
C TYR A 52 6.14 -16.82 7.36
N ASP A 53 6.42 -15.89 6.45
CA ASP A 53 6.04 -16.02 5.05
C ASP A 53 7.01 -16.90 4.24
N GLN A 54 6.46 -17.59 3.25
CA GLN A 54 7.23 -18.49 2.38
C GLN A 54 7.93 -17.69 1.28
N VAL A 55 9.25 -17.50 1.43
CA VAL A 55 10.09 -16.83 0.43
C VAL A 55 11.05 -17.81 -0.23
N ARG A 56 11.29 -17.64 -1.53
CA ARG A 56 12.33 -18.39 -2.23
C ARG A 56 13.68 -17.76 -1.88
N TYR A 57 14.47 -18.48 -1.10
CA TYR A 57 15.81 -18.05 -0.72
C TYR A 57 16.76 -18.13 -1.93
N ALA A 58 17.72 -17.21 -1.99
CA ALA A 58 18.82 -17.29 -2.93
C ALA A 58 19.90 -18.22 -2.34
N ASN A 59 20.47 -19.10 -3.16
CA ASN A 59 21.58 -19.98 -2.75
C ASN A 59 22.94 -19.25 -2.75
N VAL A 60 22.94 -17.96 -3.05
CA VAL A 60 24.11 -17.07 -3.07
C VAL A 60 23.83 -15.86 -2.19
N PRO A 61 24.86 -15.26 -1.55
CA PRO A 61 24.67 -14.07 -0.72
C PRO A 61 24.08 -12.93 -1.56
N GLU A 62 22.86 -12.53 -1.22
CA GLU A 62 22.15 -11.41 -1.86
C GLU A 62 22.82 -10.09 -1.51
N ARG A 63 23.51 -9.48 -2.47
CA ARG A 63 24.02 -8.12 -2.35
C ARG A 63 22.86 -7.13 -2.51
N TRP A 64 22.73 -6.19 -1.57
CA TRP A 64 21.69 -5.17 -1.64
C TRP A 64 22.00 -4.16 -2.75
N ASN A 65 21.30 -4.28 -3.88
CA ASN A 65 21.35 -3.27 -4.91
C ASN A 65 20.42 -2.10 -4.52
N MET A 66 20.98 -1.11 -3.82
CA MET A 66 20.19 0.04 -3.34
C MET A 66 19.57 0.84 -4.49
N ARG A 67 20.19 0.87 -5.68
CA ARG A 67 19.60 1.52 -6.85
C ARG A 67 18.29 0.84 -7.26
N GLN A 68 18.26 -0.49 -7.24
CA GLN A 68 17.06 -1.27 -7.53
C GLN A 68 16.01 -1.11 -6.42
N VAL A 69 16.41 -1.25 -5.15
CA VAL A 69 15.49 -1.15 -4.00
C VAL A 69 14.83 0.23 -3.96
N LEU A 70 15.61 1.31 -4.05
CA LEU A 70 15.10 2.68 -4.07
C LEU A 70 14.31 2.99 -5.35
N GLY A 71 14.76 2.50 -6.51
CA GLY A 71 14.06 2.70 -7.78
C GLY A 71 12.67 2.08 -7.79
N VAL A 72 12.56 0.80 -7.44
CA VAL A 72 11.27 0.08 -7.42
C VAL A 72 10.33 0.64 -6.36
N SER A 73 10.84 0.91 -5.15
CA SER A 73 10.03 1.50 -4.08
C SER A 73 9.52 2.90 -4.41
N SER A 74 10.33 3.73 -5.08
CA SER A 74 9.91 5.06 -5.52
C SER A 74 8.81 4.99 -6.58
N VAL A 75 8.93 4.09 -7.56
CA VAL A 75 7.88 3.89 -8.59
C VAL A 75 6.56 3.46 -7.93
N LEU A 76 6.60 2.48 -7.02
CA LEU A 76 5.40 2.01 -6.32
C LEU A 76 4.83 3.06 -5.35
N GLY A 77 5.69 3.82 -4.68
CA GLY A 77 5.30 4.92 -3.80
C GLY A 77 4.57 6.01 -4.58
N LEU A 78 5.16 6.50 -5.66
CA LEU A 78 4.59 7.54 -6.52
C LEU A 78 3.29 7.10 -7.20
N ALA A 79 3.23 5.85 -7.68
CA ALA A 79 1.98 5.28 -8.19
C ALA A 79 0.88 5.26 -7.11
N GLY A 80 1.25 4.91 -5.87
CA GLY A 80 0.37 4.97 -4.72
C GLY A 80 -0.13 6.39 -4.40
N VAL A 81 0.71 7.40 -4.54
CA VAL A 81 0.34 8.83 -4.37
C VAL A 81 -0.63 9.26 -5.46
N ALA A 82 -0.33 8.94 -6.72
CA ALA A 82 -1.24 9.22 -7.84
C ALA A 82 -2.61 8.56 -7.64
N ALA A 83 -2.63 7.30 -7.19
CA ALA A 83 -3.86 6.61 -6.81
C ALA A 83 -4.59 7.31 -5.65
N SER A 84 -3.89 7.76 -4.61
CA SER A 84 -4.53 8.49 -3.51
C SER A 84 -5.18 9.79 -3.98
N PHE A 85 -4.48 10.58 -4.82
CA PHE A 85 -5.03 11.82 -5.36
C PHE A 85 -6.19 11.59 -6.33
N LEU A 86 -6.12 10.54 -7.15
CA LEU A 86 -7.22 10.19 -8.03
C LEU A 86 -8.48 9.83 -7.21
N LEU A 87 -8.33 9.06 -6.14
CA LEU A 87 -9.45 8.75 -5.26
C LEU A 87 -9.99 9.99 -4.55
N PHE A 88 -9.10 10.87 -4.05
CA PHE A 88 -9.48 12.14 -3.46
C PHE A 88 -10.28 13.00 -4.44
N TYR A 89 -9.81 13.13 -5.69
CA TYR A 89 -10.51 13.86 -6.75
C TYR A 89 -11.89 13.26 -7.04
N LEU A 90 -11.99 11.93 -7.18
CA LEU A 90 -13.28 11.26 -7.41
C LEU A 90 -14.24 11.50 -6.24
N ALA A 91 -13.75 11.39 -5.00
CA ALA A 91 -14.56 11.58 -3.80
C ALA A 91 -15.11 13.01 -3.68
N GLU A 92 -14.27 14.03 -3.95
CA GLU A 92 -14.65 15.43 -3.84
C GLU A 92 -15.48 15.91 -5.05
N ARG A 93 -15.09 15.58 -6.28
CA ARG A 93 -15.70 16.16 -7.50
C ARG A 93 -16.81 15.34 -8.11
N VAL A 94 -16.74 14.01 -8.04
CA VAL A 94 -17.73 13.13 -8.66
C VAL A 94 -18.81 12.76 -7.64
N PHE A 95 -18.39 12.31 -6.46
CA PHE A 95 -19.31 11.89 -5.41
C PHE A 95 -19.78 13.03 -4.49
N ASN A 96 -19.17 14.21 -4.59
CA ASN A 96 -19.48 15.40 -3.77
C ASN A 96 -19.57 15.08 -2.26
N LEU A 97 -18.65 14.23 -1.79
CA LEU A 97 -18.62 13.79 -0.39
C LEU A 97 -18.11 14.90 0.51
N ASP A 98 -18.63 14.93 1.75
CA ASP A 98 -18.11 15.82 2.77
C ASP A 98 -16.66 15.47 3.13
N ARG A 99 -15.87 16.49 3.51
CA ARG A 99 -14.45 16.35 3.83
C ARG A 99 -14.20 15.30 4.93
N THR A 100 -15.10 15.17 5.90
CA THR A 100 -14.96 14.17 6.97
C THR A 100 -15.13 12.73 6.44
N THR A 101 -16.07 12.51 5.52
CA THR A 101 -16.27 11.22 4.84
C THR A 101 -15.08 10.90 3.94
N VAL A 102 -14.52 11.90 3.26
CA VAL A 102 -13.31 11.74 2.43
C VAL A 102 -12.12 11.28 3.28
N GLN A 103 -11.94 11.79 4.51
CA GLN A 103 -10.88 11.33 5.41
C GLN A 103 -11.00 9.84 5.74
N SER A 104 -12.21 9.40 6.12
CA SER A 104 -12.47 7.98 6.41
C SER A 104 -12.26 7.08 5.18
N LEU A 105 -12.65 7.57 4.00
CA LEU A 105 -12.49 6.88 2.72
C LEU A 105 -11.01 6.73 2.35
N ILE A 106 -10.21 7.78 2.55
CA ILE A 106 -8.76 7.75 2.38
C ILE A 106 -8.10 6.82 3.39
N TYR A 107 -8.50 6.88 4.67
CA TYR A 107 -7.99 5.98 5.70
C TYR A 107 -8.17 4.52 5.28
N LEU A 108 -9.39 4.13 4.85
CA LEU A 108 -9.65 2.77 4.42
C LEU A 108 -8.80 2.41 3.18
N LYS A 109 -8.68 3.31 2.21
CA LYS A 109 -7.82 3.09 1.04
C LYS A 109 -6.38 2.88 1.42
N LEU A 110 -5.81 3.69 2.32
CA LEU A 110 -4.42 3.55 2.75
C LEU A 110 -4.20 2.22 3.49
N SER A 111 -5.15 1.80 4.34
CA SER A 111 -5.09 0.50 5.01
C SER A 111 -5.08 -0.65 4.00
N VAL A 112 -6.07 -0.70 3.10
CA VAL A 112 -6.21 -1.79 2.12
C VAL A 112 -5.04 -1.79 1.14
N ALA A 113 -4.71 -0.64 0.55
CA ALA A 113 -3.63 -0.54 -0.43
C ALA A 113 -2.26 -0.88 0.19
N GLY A 114 -2.03 -0.54 1.47
CA GLY A 114 -0.81 -0.92 2.19
C GLY A 114 -0.61 -2.43 2.22
N HIS A 115 -1.64 -3.15 2.66
CA HIS A 115 -1.59 -4.61 2.73
C HIS A 115 -1.54 -5.27 1.34
N MET A 116 -2.22 -4.69 0.35
CA MET A 116 -2.07 -5.13 -1.04
C MET A 116 -0.64 -4.94 -1.55
N THR A 117 0.04 -3.87 -1.15
CA THR A 117 1.44 -3.62 -1.53
C THR A 117 2.38 -4.70 -0.96
N VAL A 118 2.15 -5.19 0.26
CA VAL A 118 2.90 -6.32 0.83
C VAL A 118 2.89 -7.54 -0.11
N PHE A 119 1.71 -7.87 -0.65
CA PHE A 119 1.55 -8.97 -1.60
C PHE A 119 2.29 -8.73 -2.92
N VAL A 120 2.26 -7.49 -3.43
CA VAL A 120 2.98 -7.09 -4.65
C VAL A 120 4.48 -7.23 -4.45
N THR A 121 5.02 -6.74 -3.33
CA THR A 121 6.47 -6.65 -3.10
C THR A 121 7.10 -7.94 -2.61
N ARG A 122 6.32 -8.91 -2.13
CA ARG A 122 6.82 -10.22 -1.67
C ARG A 122 7.66 -10.92 -2.73
N THR A 123 7.24 -10.83 -3.99
CA THR A 123 7.84 -11.55 -5.11
C THR A 123 8.52 -10.60 -6.09
N ARG A 124 9.64 -11.03 -6.69
CA ARG A 124 10.28 -10.31 -7.81
C ARG A 124 9.46 -10.46 -9.11
N GLY A 125 8.88 -11.65 -9.32
CA GLY A 125 7.95 -11.93 -10.42
C GLY A 125 6.53 -11.43 -10.15
N PRO A 126 5.54 -11.84 -10.97
CA PRO A 126 4.13 -11.51 -10.73
C PRO A 126 3.68 -11.99 -9.35
N PHE A 127 2.76 -11.28 -8.70
CA PHE A 127 2.36 -11.60 -7.32
C PHE A 127 1.85 -13.05 -7.08
N TRP A 128 1.39 -13.73 -8.15
CA TRP A 128 0.90 -15.11 -8.13
C TRP A 128 2.02 -16.16 -8.22
N SER A 129 3.27 -15.75 -8.45
CA SER A 129 4.37 -16.70 -8.69
C SER A 129 4.68 -17.58 -7.48
N ILE A 130 4.42 -17.07 -6.28
CA ILE A 130 4.63 -17.77 -5.01
C ILE A 130 3.39 -17.55 -4.15
N ARG A 131 2.79 -18.65 -3.67
CA ARG A 131 1.61 -18.59 -2.81
C ARG A 131 2.00 -17.99 -1.44
N PRO A 132 1.20 -17.04 -0.91
CA PRO A 132 1.41 -16.55 0.45
C PRO A 132 1.34 -17.68 1.48
N ALA A 133 2.09 -17.56 2.57
CA ALA A 133 1.81 -18.36 3.75
C ALA A 133 0.38 -18.07 4.26
N THR A 134 -0.29 -19.10 4.76
CA THR A 134 -1.64 -18.97 5.32
C THR A 134 -1.69 -18.01 6.50
N VAL A 135 -0.61 -17.94 7.28
CA VAL A 135 -0.45 -17.00 8.42
C VAL A 135 -0.48 -15.55 7.94
N LEU A 136 0.26 -15.22 6.88
CA LEU A 136 0.26 -13.88 6.30
C LEU A 136 -1.13 -13.53 5.74
N LEU A 137 -1.76 -14.47 5.04
CA LEU A 137 -3.08 -14.27 4.46
C LEU A 137 -4.13 -14.03 5.56
N ALA A 138 -4.13 -14.84 6.61
CA ALA A 138 -5.04 -14.71 7.75
C ALA A 138 -4.81 -13.41 8.52
N ALA A 139 -3.56 -13.02 8.76
CA ALA A 139 -3.23 -11.77 9.44
C ALA A 139 -3.74 -10.55 8.64
N VAL A 140 -3.45 -10.51 7.34
CA VAL A 140 -3.92 -9.43 6.46
C VAL A 140 -5.44 -9.38 6.39
N LEU A 141 -6.12 -10.52 6.20
CA LEU A 141 -7.58 -10.53 6.17
C LEU A 141 -8.18 -10.08 7.50
N GLY A 142 -7.62 -10.53 8.63
CA GLY A 142 -8.06 -10.13 9.95
C GLY A 142 -7.95 -8.61 10.17
N THR A 143 -6.77 -8.03 9.89
CA THR A 143 -6.56 -6.58 10.05
C THR A 143 -7.42 -5.77 9.08
N GLN A 144 -7.66 -6.28 7.86
CA GLN A 144 -8.49 -5.60 6.88
C GLN A 144 -9.99 -5.67 7.20
N VAL A 145 -10.48 -6.77 7.76
CA VAL A 145 -11.84 -6.84 8.31
C VAL A 145 -11.99 -5.81 9.40
N ILE A 146 -11.07 -5.77 10.37
CA ILE A 146 -11.10 -4.79 11.46
C ILE A 146 -11.07 -3.35 10.91
N ALA A 147 -10.15 -3.04 9.99
CA ALA A 147 -10.06 -1.71 9.36
C ALA A 147 -11.36 -1.31 8.66
N THR A 148 -11.98 -2.25 7.95
CA THR A 148 -13.23 -2.02 7.22
C THR A 148 -14.39 -1.76 8.20
N LEU A 149 -14.51 -2.55 9.27
CA LEU A 149 -15.55 -2.35 10.28
C LEU A 149 -15.40 -1.00 11.00
N ILE A 150 -14.17 -0.62 11.34
CA ILE A 150 -13.86 0.70 11.93
C ILE A 150 -14.34 1.83 11.01
N ALA A 151 -14.05 1.74 9.70
CA ALA A 151 -14.44 2.76 8.74
C ALA A 151 -15.95 2.78 8.46
N VAL A 152 -16.57 1.61 8.34
CA VAL A 152 -18.01 1.47 8.04
C VAL A 152 -18.86 1.98 9.20
N TYR A 153 -18.54 1.60 10.44
CA TYR A 153 -19.30 1.97 11.63
C TYR A 153 -18.85 3.28 12.28
N GLY A 154 -17.76 3.89 11.80
CA GLY A 154 -17.33 5.22 12.25
C GLY A 154 -16.62 5.23 13.61
N VAL A 155 -15.79 4.23 13.91
CA VAL A 155 -15.02 4.20 15.16
C VAL A 155 -13.82 5.15 15.00
N PHE A 156 -13.81 6.26 15.76
CA PHE A 156 -12.83 7.36 15.66
C PHE A 156 -12.79 8.11 14.31
N MET A 157 -13.81 7.94 13.46
CA MET A 157 -13.92 8.58 12.16
C MET A 157 -15.37 8.69 11.69
N SER A 158 -15.65 9.49 10.65
CA SER A 158 -17.00 9.59 10.08
C SER A 158 -17.40 8.27 9.41
N PRO A 159 -18.59 7.70 9.67
CA PRO A 159 -19.01 6.44 9.07
C PRO A 159 -19.24 6.59 7.57
N ILE A 160 -18.63 5.72 6.76
CA ILE A 160 -18.75 5.76 5.28
C ILE A 160 -19.78 4.77 4.73
N GLY A 161 -20.24 3.81 5.56
CA GLY A 161 -21.16 2.75 5.13
C GLY A 161 -20.52 1.72 4.18
N TRP A 162 -21.26 0.63 3.94
CA TRP A 162 -20.77 -0.52 3.16
C TRP A 162 -20.59 -0.21 1.66
N GLN A 163 -21.40 0.70 1.10
CA GLN A 163 -21.33 1.04 -0.32
C GLN A 163 -20.00 1.70 -0.68
N LEU A 164 -19.60 2.74 0.07
CA LEU A 164 -18.33 3.42 -0.14
C LEU A 164 -17.15 2.51 0.22
N ALA A 165 -17.27 1.70 1.28
CA ALA A 165 -16.24 0.71 1.61
C ALA A 165 -16.02 -0.29 0.47
N GLY A 166 -17.09 -0.82 -0.13
CA GLY A 166 -17.01 -1.70 -1.29
C GLY A 166 -16.33 -1.04 -2.49
N LEU A 167 -16.64 0.23 -2.76
CA LEU A 167 -15.97 1.02 -3.81
C LEU A 167 -14.47 1.13 -3.55
N VAL A 168 -14.06 1.44 -2.32
CA VAL A 168 -12.64 1.52 -1.93
C VAL A 168 -11.94 0.18 -2.13
N TRP A 169 -12.57 -0.93 -1.79
CA TRP A 169 -12.02 -2.27 -2.01
C TRP A 169 -11.83 -2.56 -3.50
N VAL A 170 -12.84 -2.31 -4.34
CA VAL A 170 -12.74 -2.48 -5.79
C VAL A 170 -11.64 -1.60 -6.36
N TYR A 171 -11.58 -0.34 -5.94
CA TYR A 171 -10.54 0.61 -6.34
C TYR A 171 -9.13 0.14 -5.96
N ALA A 172 -8.96 -0.32 -4.71
CA ALA A 172 -7.68 -0.83 -4.22
C ALA A 172 -7.24 -2.10 -4.96
N PHE A 173 -8.18 -3.00 -5.27
CA PHE A 173 -7.90 -4.19 -6.07
C PHE A 173 -7.51 -3.84 -7.52
N ALA A 174 -8.19 -2.87 -8.15
CA ALA A 174 -7.79 -2.40 -9.47
C ALA A 174 -6.36 -1.86 -9.47
N TRP A 175 -6.02 -1.02 -8.50
CA TRP A 175 -4.66 -0.49 -8.35
C TRP A 175 -3.63 -1.55 -7.95
N PHE A 176 -4.03 -2.59 -7.24
CA PHE A 176 -3.15 -3.72 -6.92
C PHE A 176 -2.62 -4.40 -8.19
N PHE A 177 -3.47 -4.64 -9.19
CA PHE A 177 -3.02 -5.17 -10.48
C PHE A 177 -2.12 -4.20 -11.24
N VAL A 178 -2.43 -2.90 -11.22
CA VAL A 178 -1.59 -1.86 -11.83
C VAL A 178 -0.21 -1.82 -11.17
N ASN A 179 -0.17 -1.85 -9.83
CA ASN A 179 1.07 -1.85 -9.05
C ASN A 179 1.93 -3.09 -9.33
N ASP A 180 1.33 -4.27 -9.51
CA ASP A 180 2.08 -5.46 -9.90
C ASP A 180 2.76 -5.29 -11.26
N ARG A 181 2.10 -4.65 -12.23
CA ARG A 181 2.69 -4.35 -13.55
C ARG A 181 3.77 -3.28 -13.47
N LEU A 182 3.54 -2.21 -12.70
CA LEU A 182 4.53 -1.16 -12.49
C LEU A 182 5.78 -1.69 -11.79
N LYS A 183 5.61 -2.60 -10.81
CA LYS A 183 6.72 -3.30 -10.16
C LYS A 183 7.56 -4.06 -11.18
N LEU A 184 6.92 -4.89 -12.02
CA LEU A 184 7.62 -5.70 -13.02
C LEU A 184 8.37 -4.82 -14.04
N PHE A 185 7.75 -3.71 -14.45
CA PHE A 185 8.39 -2.72 -15.31
C PHE A 185 9.60 -2.08 -14.63
N ALA A 186 9.45 -1.65 -13.36
CA ALA A 186 10.54 -1.06 -12.60
C ALA A 186 11.70 -2.06 -12.42
N TYR A 187 11.43 -3.32 -12.12
CA TYR A 187 12.47 -4.35 -12.05
C TYR A 187 13.24 -4.47 -13.37
N ARG A 188 12.56 -4.52 -14.53
CA ARG A 188 13.24 -4.56 -15.83
C ARG A 188 14.13 -3.34 -16.07
N LEU A 189 13.66 -2.15 -15.69
CA LEU A 189 14.43 -0.91 -15.85
C LEU A 189 15.69 -0.89 -14.98
N PHE A 190 15.60 -1.35 -13.73
CA PHE A 190 16.69 -1.29 -12.77
C PHE A 190 17.59 -2.55 -12.73
N GLU A 191 17.14 -3.68 -13.30
CA GLU A 191 17.98 -4.86 -13.55
C GLU A 191 18.86 -4.72 -14.80
N SER A 192 18.53 -3.80 -15.71
CA SER A 192 19.31 -3.55 -16.95
C SER A 192 20.59 -2.72 -16.77
N GLY A 193 21.08 -2.55 -15.53
CA GLY A 193 22.44 -2.03 -15.29
C GLY A 193 23.47 -3.13 -15.53
N PRO A 194 24.69 -2.83 -16.05
CA PRO A 194 25.60 -3.84 -16.57
C PRO A 194 25.80 -4.94 -15.53
N THR A 195 25.40 -6.17 -15.89
CA THR A 195 25.86 -7.38 -15.23
C THR A 195 27.37 -7.32 -15.28
N ASN A 196 28.01 -6.95 -14.17
CA ASN A 196 29.45 -7.08 -14.08
C ASN A 196 29.73 -8.58 -14.09
N PRO A 197 30.35 -9.14 -15.14
CA PRO A 197 30.76 -10.53 -15.12
C PRO A 197 32.09 -10.58 -14.36
N ALA A 198 32.07 -10.99 -13.10
CA ALA A 198 33.23 -11.52 -12.38
C ALA A 198 32.77 -12.18 -11.08
#